data_AF-A0A0C9RFT3-F1
#
_entry.id   AF-A0A0C9RFT3-F1
#
_cell.length_a   1.000
_cell.length_b   1.000
_cell.length_c   1.000
_cell.angle_alpha   90.00
_cell.angle_beta   90.00
_cell.angle_gamma   90.00
#
_symmetry.space_group_name_H-M   'P 1'
#
loop_
_entity.id
_entity.type
_entity.pdbx_description
1 polymer ?
#
loop_
_entity_poly.entity_id
_entity_poly.type
_entity_poly.pdbx_seq_one_letter_code
_entity_poly.pdbx_strand_id
1 'polypeptide(L)'
;MCTIPDCEKPRFKKWFPITFLMCIMWIGSLSYVVAWMITIIGDTLKIPDSVMGITFLAAGTSVPEAVSSVIVAKQGHGSMGISNSIGSNTFDILLCLGLPWLIKSSFSPTIPGRHFISINSGGLEYSAISLLSTLLLLYIAFASNKFQLDQKVGRACLCMYAVFLILASLIELNVFFRVNLPTCKKTVK
;
A
#
# COMPACT_ATOMS: atom_id res chain seq x y z
N MET A 1 6.74 19.10 15.85
CA MET A 1 5.90 20.07 15.11
C MET A 1 5.94 21.44 15.81
N CYS A 2 7.11 22.10 15.86
CA CYS A 2 7.25 23.44 16.46
C CYS A 2 7.63 24.54 15.45
N THR A 3 7.92 24.17 14.19
CA THR A 3 8.52 25.09 13.21
C THR A 3 7.55 25.52 12.11
N ILE A 4 6.36 24.91 12.01
CA ILE A 4 5.37 25.25 10.98
C ILE A 4 4.51 26.40 11.53
N PRO A 5 4.52 27.59 10.91
CA PRO A 5 3.69 28.69 11.35
C PRO A 5 2.21 28.31 11.21
N ASP A 6 1.46 28.52 12.28
CA ASP A 6 0.05 28.20 12.36
C ASP A 6 -0.78 29.14 11.47
N CYS A 7 -1.32 28.60 10.38
CA CYS A 7 -2.15 29.33 9.42
C CYS A 7 -3.58 29.62 9.93
N GLU A 8 -3.97 29.08 11.09
CA GLU A 8 -5.28 29.35 11.68
C GLU A 8 -5.40 30.80 12.17
N LYS A 9 -4.27 31.45 12.47
CA LYS A 9 -4.24 32.86 12.88
C LYS A 9 -4.38 33.79 11.67
N PRO A 10 -5.26 34.81 11.72
CA PRO A 10 -5.55 35.70 10.59
C PRO A 10 -4.32 36.48 10.07
N ARG A 11 -3.26 36.62 10.88
CA ARG A 11 -2.00 37.28 10.54
C ARG A 11 -1.10 36.47 9.61
N PHE A 12 -1.26 35.14 9.54
CA PHE A 12 -0.40 34.23 8.76
C PHE A 12 -1.11 33.58 7.56
N LYS A 13 -2.34 34.00 7.23
CA LYS A 13 -3.11 33.45 6.10
C LYS A 13 -2.40 33.58 4.74
N LYS A 14 -1.55 34.60 4.57
CA LYS A 14 -0.73 34.82 3.36
C LYS A 14 0.50 33.91 3.26
N TRP A 15 0.86 33.20 4.33
CA TRP A 15 2.05 32.35 4.41
C TRP A 15 1.73 30.86 4.11
N PHE A 16 0.50 30.58 3.68
CA PHE A 16 0.05 29.26 3.25
C PHE A 16 0.99 28.53 2.25
N PRO A 17 1.52 29.18 1.19
CA PRO A 17 2.43 28.47 0.28
C PRO A 17 3.77 28.10 0.95
N ILE A 18 4.23 28.90 1.91
CA ILE A 18 5.48 28.64 2.65
C ILE A 18 5.29 27.48 3.62
N THR A 19 4.15 27.44 4.34
CA THR A 19 3.84 26.31 5.22
C THR A 19 3.68 25.01 4.46
N PHE A 20 3.03 25.05 3.29
CA PHE A 20 2.89 23.90 2.41
C PHE A 20 4.25 23.37 1.92
N LEU A 21 5.13 24.24 1.41
CA LEU A 21 6.49 23.88 1.00
C LEU A 21 7.32 23.32 2.16
N MET A 22 7.20 23.92 3.34
CA MET A 22 7.90 23.46 4.54
C MET A 22 7.43 22.07 4.97
N CYS A 23 6.13 21.78 4.88
CA CYS A 23 5.58 20.45 5.11
C CYS A 23 6.13 19.43 4.11
N ILE A 24 6.17 19.76 2.81
CA ILE A 24 6.74 18.86 1.79
C ILE A 24 8.19 18.54 2.08
N MET A 25 9.01 19.56 2.37
CA MET A 25 10.42 19.35 2.73
C MET A 25 10.57 18.49 3.99
N TRP A 26 9.71 18.71 5.00
CA TRP A 26 9.78 17.95 6.25
C TRP A 26 9.35 16.50 6.08
N ILE A 27 8.27 16.24 5.32
CA ILE A 27 7.82 14.89 5.00
C ILE A 27 8.91 14.16 4.20
N GLY A 28 9.53 14.82 3.22
CA GLY A 28 10.63 14.25 2.45
C GLY A 28 11.86 13.93 3.32
N SER A 29 12.26 14.85 4.20
CA SER A 29 13.38 14.64 5.13
C SER A 29 13.10 13.50 6.11
N LEU A 30 11.92 13.45 6.72
CA LEU A 30 11.51 12.37 7.61
C LEU A 30 11.48 11.03 6.87
N SER A 31 10.94 10.99 5.65
CA SER A 31 10.92 9.77 4.84
C SER A 31 12.33 9.26 4.54
N TYR A 32 13.27 10.15 4.24
CA TYR A 32 14.67 9.79 4.03
C TYR A 32 15.32 9.24 5.31
N VAL A 33 15.11 9.90 6.45
CA VAL A 33 15.61 9.44 7.75
C VAL A 33 15.05 8.06 8.11
N VAL A 34 13.75 7.85 7.91
CA VAL A 34 13.11 6.55 8.16
C VAL A 34 13.70 5.47 7.25
N ALA A 35 13.84 5.73 5.96
CA ALA A 35 14.46 4.77 5.04
C ALA A 35 15.90 4.42 5.47
N TRP A 36 16.69 5.43 5.82
CA TRP A 36 18.07 5.23 6.28
C TRP A 36 18.15 4.45 7.60
N MET A 37 17.26 4.73 8.55
CA MET A 37 17.21 3.97 9.81
C MET A 37 16.83 2.51 9.59
N ILE A 38 15.87 2.25 8.69
CA ILE A 38 15.43 0.91 8.35
C ILE A 38 16.57 0.09 7.73
N THR A 39 17.37 0.66 6.83
CA THR A 39 18.53 -0.04 6.23
C THR A 39 19.60 -0.36 7.28
N ILE A 40 19.93 0.58 8.17
CA ILE A 40 20.93 0.36 9.23
C ILE A 40 20.48 -0.77 10.19
N ILE A 41 19.20 -0.79 10.55
CA ILE A 41 18.63 -1.83 11.40
C ILE A 41 18.60 -3.18 10.65
N GLY A 42 18.26 -3.17 9.36
CA GLY A 42 18.25 -4.35 8.49
C GLY A 42 19.63 -5.02 8.42
N ASP A 43 20.67 -4.23 8.19
CA ASP A 43 22.06 -4.67 8.18
C ASP A 43 22.49 -5.28 9.52
N THR A 44 22.08 -4.65 10.63
CA THR A 44 22.40 -5.13 11.99
C THR A 44 21.73 -6.47 12.30
N LEU A 45 20.49 -6.67 11.83
CA LEU A 45 19.71 -7.88 12.06
C LEU A 45 19.96 -8.97 10.99
N LYS A 46 20.79 -8.71 9.98
CA LYS A 46 21.00 -9.57 8.79
C LYS A 46 19.70 -9.93 8.07
N ILE A 47 18.76 -9.00 8.04
CA ILE A 47 17.48 -9.15 7.32
C ILE A 47 17.61 -8.40 5.99
N PRO A 48 17.19 -8.98 4.85
CA PRO A 48 17.23 -8.28 3.57
C PRO A 48 16.42 -6.97 3.61
N ASP A 49 17.01 -5.88 3.09
CA ASP A 49 16.36 -4.56 3.03
C ASP A 49 14.99 -4.59 2.35
N SER A 50 14.82 -5.45 1.34
CA SER A 50 13.54 -5.62 0.64
C SER A 50 12.43 -6.11 1.58
N VAL A 51 12.74 -7.02 2.51
CA VAL A 51 11.75 -7.53 3.48
C VAL A 51 11.45 -6.47 4.53
N MET A 52 12.48 -5.75 4.99
CA MET A 52 12.33 -4.64 5.92
C MET A 52 11.46 -3.53 5.33
N GLY A 53 11.64 -3.17 4.05
CA GLY A 53 10.81 -2.20 3.35
C GLY A 53 9.35 -2.65 3.20
N ILE A 54 9.12 -3.87 2.68
CA ILE A 54 7.76 -4.38 2.46
C ILE A 54 7.00 -4.58 3.79
N THR A 55 7.71 -4.79 4.91
CA THR A 55 7.08 -5.05 6.20
C THR A 55 7.00 -3.79 7.07
N PHE A 56 8.14 -3.22 7.43
CA PHE A 56 8.20 -2.10 8.39
C PHE A 56 7.79 -0.77 7.75
N LEU A 57 8.28 -0.48 6.54
CA LEU A 57 7.92 0.79 5.88
C LEU A 57 6.44 0.77 5.48
N ALA A 58 5.96 -0.34 4.92
CA ALA A 58 4.54 -0.48 4.56
C ALA A 58 3.61 -0.47 5.80
N ALA A 59 3.98 -1.17 6.88
CA ALA A 59 3.20 -1.08 8.12
C ALA A 59 3.22 0.34 8.70
N GLY A 60 4.37 1.02 8.61
CA GLY A 60 4.56 2.40 9.07
C GLY A 60 3.69 3.41 8.34
N THR A 61 3.38 3.20 7.06
CA THR A 61 2.46 4.07 6.31
C THR A 61 0.99 3.72 6.58
N SER A 62 0.63 2.44 6.67
CA SER A 62 -0.78 2.04 6.88
C SER A 62 -1.33 2.36 8.28
N VAL A 63 -0.49 2.37 9.32
CA VAL A 63 -0.92 2.70 10.70
C VAL A 63 -1.54 4.11 10.82
N PRO A 64 -0.84 5.20 10.44
CA PRO A 64 -1.40 6.55 10.52
C PRO A 64 -2.64 6.73 9.63
N GLU A 65 -2.69 6.08 8.47
CA GLU A 65 -3.86 6.12 7.59
C GLU A 65 -5.09 5.43 8.19
N ALA A 66 -4.89 4.27 8.82
CA ALA A 66 -5.93 3.57 9.56
C ALA A 66 -6.44 4.42 10.73
N VAL A 67 -5.53 5.04 11.49
CA VAL A 67 -5.88 5.94 12.60
C VAL A 67 -6.70 7.13 12.11
N SER A 68 -6.27 7.80 11.03
CA SER A 68 -7.01 8.92 10.44
C SER A 68 -8.43 8.51 10.03
N SER A 69 -8.55 7.38 9.32
CA SER A 69 -9.84 6.88 8.83
C SER A 69 -10.78 6.49 9.98
N VAL A 70 -10.24 5.92 11.07
CA VAL A 70 -11.01 5.60 12.28
C VAL A 70 -11.46 6.86 13.02
N ILE A 71 -10.62 7.90 13.13
CA ILE A 71 -10.98 9.16 13.78
C ILE A 71 -12.15 9.82 13.05
N VAL A 72 -12.07 9.92 11.73
CA VAL A 72 -13.12 10.53 10.89
C VAL A 72 -14.42 9.69 10.94
N ALA A 73 -14.31 8.36 10.95
CA ALA A 73 -15.46 7.48 11.14
C ALA A 73 -16.13 7.67 12.51
N LYS A 74 -15.34 7.85 13.58
CA LYS A 74 -15.86 8.13 14.93
C LYS A 74 -16.55 9.49 15.06
N GLN A 75 -16.20 10.45 14.21
CA GLN A 75 -16.83 11.77 14.16
C GLN A 75 -18.18 11.75 13.40
N GLY A 76 -18.66 10.58 12.96
CA GLY A 76 -19.92 10.46 12.21
C GLY A 76 -19.76 10.63 10.70
N HIS A 77 -18.53 10.89 10.21
CA HIS A 77 -18.21 11.05 8.80
C HIS A 77 -17.66 9.75 8.19
N GLY A 78 -18.36 8.63 8.38
CA GLY A 78 -17.94 7.32 7.90
C GLY A 78 -17.65 7.27 6.39
N SER A 79 -18.45 7.97 5.58
CA SER A 79 -18.23 8.10 4.13
C SER A 79 -16.87 8.73 3.78
N MET A 80 -16.43 9.71 4.56
CA MET A 80 -15.16 10.40 4.38
C MET A 80 -13.97 9.53 4.82
N GLY A 81 -14.14 8.72 5.87
CA GLY A 81 -13.13 7.75 6.28
C GLY A 81 -12.87 6.70 5.20
N ILE A 82 -13.92 6.20 4.55
CA ILE A 82 -13.81 5.22 3.46
C ILE A 82 -13.16 5.83 2.23
N SER A 83 -13.57 7.05 1.84
CA SER A 83 -12.95 7.73 0.70
C SER A 83 -11.46 8.01 0.93
N ASN A 84 -11.07 8.32 2.17
CA ASN A 84 -9.66 8.51 2.52
C ASN A 84 -8.86 7.21 2.36
N SER A 85 -9.35 6.10 2.93
CA SER A 85 -8.68 4.79 2.80
C SER A 85 -8.56 4.32 1.34
N ILE A 86 -9.62 4.46 0.54
CA ILE A 86 -9.60 4.06 -0.88
C ILE A 86 -8.68 4.97 -1.69
N GLY A 87 -8.75 6.29 -1.45
CA GLY A 87 -7.96 7.30 -2.16
C GLY A 87 -6.46 7.12 -1.92
N SER A 88 -6.05 6.94 -0.66
CA SER A 88 -4.66 6.67 -0.29
C SER A 88 -4.08 5.45 -0.99
N ASN A 89 -4.74 4.28 -0.90
CA ASN A 89 -4.26 3.07 -1.55
C ASN A 89 -4.18 3.21 -3.08
N THR A 90 -5.14 3.90 -3.67
CA THR A 90 -5.15 4.18 -5.12
C THR A 90 -3.97 5.08 -5.50
N PHE A 91 -3.73 6.14 -4.72
CA PHE A 91 -2.63 7.06 -4.93
C PHE A 91 -1.27 6.36 -4.80
N ASP A 92 -1.08 5.49 -3.82
CA ASP A 92 0.16 4.72 -3.64
C ASP A 92 0.43 3.78 -4.82
N ILE A 93 -0.60 3.09 -5.32
CA ILE A 93 -0.44 2.21 -6.47
C ILE A 93 -0.11 3.01 -7.73
N LEU A 94 -0.81 4.11 -8.01
CA LEU A 94 -0.58 4.89 -9.23
C LEU A 94 0.70 5.71 -9.18
N LEU A 95 0.97 6.40 -8.08
CA LEU A 95 2.11 7.31 -7.97
C LEU A 95 3.34 6.64 -7.35
N CYS A 96 3.23 5.91 -6.24
CA CYS A 96 4.42 5.31 -5.63
C CYS A 96 4.97 4.12 -6.44
N LEU A 97 4.12 3.32 -7.10
CA LEU A 97 4.60 2.25 -8.00
C LEU A 97 4.72 2.73 -9.45
N GLY A 98 3.71 3.43 -9.97
CA GLY A 98 3.68 3.84 -11.37
C GLY A 98 4.70 4.92 -11.74
N LEU A 99 4.91 5.93 -10.87
CA LEU A 99 5.80 7.05 -11.20
C LEU A 99 7.28 6.64 -11.27
N PRO A 100 7.87 5.88 -10.33
CA PRO A 100 9.26 5.43 -10.46
C PRO A 100 9.46 4.52 -11.67
N TRP A 101 8.48 3.71 -12.01
CA TRP A 101 8.53 2.83 -13.17
C TRP A 101 8.48 3.62 -14.49
N LEU A 102 7.63 4.64 -14.56
CA LEU A 102 7.56 5.57 -15.69
C LEU A 102 8.86 6.36 -15.84
N ILE A 103 9.40 6.91 -14.74
CA ILE A 103 10.68 7.64 -14.74
C ILE A 103 11.81 6.71 -15.20
N LYS A 104 11.89 5.50 -14.64
CA LYS A 104 12.90 4.51 -15.05
C LYS A 104 12.76 4.14 -16.52
N SER A 105 11.53 3.88 -17.00
CA SER A 105 11.29 3.54 -18.40
C SER A 105 11.61 4.69 -19.36
N SER A 106 11.47 5.95 -18.93
CA SER A 106 11.70 7.13 -19.77
C SER A 106 13.18 7.56 -19.79
N PHE A 107 13.86 7.54 -18.63
CA PHE A 107 15.22 8.07 -18.49
C PHE A 107 16.33 7.01 -18.47
N SER A 108 16.04 5.76 -18.10
CA SER A 108 17.02 4.66 -18.07
C SER A 108 16.34 3.31 -18.29
N PRO A 109 15.98 2.98 -19.55
CA PRO A 109 15.44 1.67 -19.85
C PRO A 109 16.43 0.60 -19.38
N THR A 110 15.94 -0.37 -18.61
CA THR A 110 16.78 -1.44 -18.02
C THR A 110 17.42 -2.32 -19.09
N ILE A 111 16.91 -2.24 -20.33
CA ILE A 111 17.40 -2.96 -21.51
C ILE A 111 17.34 -1.98 -22.70
N PRO A 112 18.47 -1.60 -23.35
CA PRO A 112 18.42 -0.80 -24.56
C PRO A 112 17.69 -1.60 -25.66
N GLY A 113 16.55 -1.07 -26.13
CA GLY A 113 15.79 -1.64 -27.25
C GLY A 113 14.67 -2.64 -26.91
N ARG A 114 14.31 -2.84 -25.63
CA ARG A 114 13.11 -3.62 -25.25
C ARG A 114 12.30 -2.91 -24.16
N HIS A 115 11.19 -2.29 -24.56
CA HIS A 115 10.18 -1.68 -23.67
C HIS A 115 9.18 -2.71 -23.10
N PHE A 116 9.60 -3.94 -22.87
CA PHE A 116 8.74 -4.95 -22.25
C PHE A 116 9.52 -5.76 -21.23
N ILE A 117 9.05 -5.75 -20.00
CA ILE A 117 9.47 -6.70 -18.98
C ILE A 117 8.58 -7.93 -19.18
N SER A 118 9.12 -8.99 -19.79
CA SER A 118 8.41 -10.26 -19.88
C SER A 118 8.39 -10.92 -18.50
N ILE A 119 7.34 -10.64 -17.73
CA ILE A 119 7.03 -11.36 -16.50
C ILE A 119 6.36 -12.67 -16.91
N ASN A 120 7.16 -13.66 -17.30
CA ASN A 120 6.66 -15.00 -17.60
C ASN A 120 6.72 -15.83 -16.32
N SER A 121 5.61 -15.85 -15.60
CA SER A 121 5.38 -16.72 -14.46
C SER A 121 3.88 -16.85 -14.29
N GLY A 122 3.35 -18.08 -14.35
CA GLY A 122 1.93 -18.34 -14.10
C GLY A 122 1.46 -17.68 -12.79
N GLY A 123 2.34 -17.51 -11.80
CA GLY A 123 2.07 -16.76 -10.58
C GLY A 123 1.56 -15.32 -10.76
N LEU A 124 1.98 -14.58 -11.81
CA LEU A 124 1.44 -13.25 -12.08
C LEU A 124 -0.01 -13.32 -12.58
N GLU A 125 -0.31 -14.30 -13.44
CA GLU A 125 -1.66 -14.55 -13.95
C GLU A 125 -2.60 -14.97 -12.81
N TYR A 126 -2.17 -15.88 -11.94
CA TYR A 126 -2.97 -16.30 -10.78
C TYR A 126 -3.16 -15.17 -9.76
N SER A 127 -2.12 -14.38 -9.48
CA SER A 127 -2.25 -13.20 -8.62
C SER A 127 -3.20 -12.17 -9.22
N ALA A 128 -3.13 -11.92 -10.53
CA ALA A 128 -4.04 -11.01 -11.22
C ALA A 128 -5.49 -11.50 -11.20
N ILE A 129 -5.73 -12.79 -11.47
CA ILE A 129 -7.07 -13.40 -11.39
C ILE A 129 -7.62 -13.33 -9.96
N SER A 130 -6.79 -13.58 -8.94
CA SER A 130 -7.21 -13.50 -7.53
C SER A 130 -7.58 -12.06 -7.11
N LEU A 131 -6.81 -11.06 -7.55
CA LEU A 131 -7.07 -9.65 -7.32
C LEU A 131 -8.35 -9.18 -8.02
N LEU A 132 -8.56 -9.59 -9.27
CA LEU A 132 -9.79 -9.28 -10.00
C LEU A 132 -11.00 -9.96 -9.36
N SER A 133 -10.88 -11.22 -8.94
CA SER A 133 -11.94 -11.95 -8.26
C SER A 133 -12.36 -11.28 -6.95
N THR A 134 -11.40 -10.85 -6.13
CA THR A 134 -11.69 -10.14 -4.87
C THR A 134 -12.37 -8.80 -5.09
N LEU A 135 -11.93 -8.04 -6.09
CA LEU A 135 -12.59 -6.78 -6.46
C LEU A 135 -14.05 -7.01 -6.90
N LEU A 136 -14.30 -8.05 -7.70
CA LEU A 136 -15.65 -8.42 -8.13
C LEU A 136 -16.53 -8.85 -6.94
N LEU A 137 -16.03 -9.71 -6.05
CA LEU A 137 -16.76 -10.16 -4.86
C LEU A 137 -17.07 -8.99 -3.92
N LEU A 138 -16.11 -8.09 -3.71
CA LEU A 138 -16.31 -6.88 -2.93
C LEU A 138 -17.41 -6.00 -3.53
N TYR A 139 -17.37 -5.79 -4.86
CA TYR A 139 -18.39 -5.03 -5.58
C TYR A 139 -19.78 -5.66 -5.45
N ILE A 140 -19.90 -6.99 -5.60
CA ILE A 140 -21.17 -7.73 -5.45
C ILE A 140 -21.70 -7.60 -4.02
N ALA A 141 -20.84 -7.65 -3.01
CA ALA A 141 -21.24 -7.47 -1.62
C ALA A 141 -21.73 -6.04 -1.33
N PHE A 142 -21.10 -5.02 -1.91
CA PHE A 142 -21.58 -3.64 -1.84
C PHE A 142 -22.92 -3.45 -2.57
N ALA A 143 -23.07 -4.04 -3.75
CA ALA A 143 -24.31 -4.00 -4.53
C ALA A 143 -25.47 -4.70 -3.78
N SER A 144 -25.20 -5.85 -3.15
CA SER A 144 -26.18 -6.60 -2.35
C SER A 144 -26.66 -5.84 -1.13
N ASN A 145 -25.84 -4.90 -0.62
CA ASN A 145 -26.18 -4.04 0.52
C ASN A 145 -26.73 -2.66 0.13
N LYS A 146 -27.16 -2.47 -1.13
CA LYS A 146 -27.70 -1.19 -1.65
C LYS A 146 -26.78 0.00 -1.36
N PHE A 147 -25.45 -0.20 -1.38
CA PHE A 147 -24.45 0.84 -1.10
C PHE A 147 -24.59 1.53 0.27
N GLN A 148 -25.26 0.93 1.25
CA GLN A 148 -25.30 1.46 2.60
C GLN A 148 -24.24 0.79 3.47
N LEU A 149 -23.33 1.59 4.03
CA LEU A 149 -22.33 1.11 4.97
C LEU A 149 -22.89 1.01 6.39
N ASP A 150 -23.48 -0.14 6.66
CA ASP A 150 -23.86 -0.60 7.99
C ASP A 150 -22.76 -1.47 8.64
N GLN A 151 -22.76 -1.58 9.96
CA GLN A 151 -21.87 -2.45 10.73
C GLN A 151 -21.99 -3.93 10.32
N LYS A 152 -23.13 -4.33 9.74
CA LYS A 152 -23.32 -5.65 9.10
C LYS A 152 -22.45 -5.82 7.85
N VAL A 153 -22.30 -4.79 7.03
CA VAL A 153 -21.43 -4.80 5.84
C VAL A 153 -19.97 -4.92 6.26
N GLY A 154 -19.57 -4.17 7.30
CA GLY A 154 -18.21 -4.24 7.85
C GLY A 154 -17.84 -5.66 8.31
N ARG A 155 -18.73 -6.32 9.06
CA ARG A 155 -18.53 -7.72 9.47
C ARG A 155 -18.51 -8.69 8.28
N ALA A 156 -19.43 -8.53 7.32
CA ALA A 156 -19.46 -9.36 6.11
C ALA A 156 -18.17 -9.21 5.29
N CYS A 157 -17.65 -7.98 5.16
CA CYS A 157 -16.40 -7.69 4.47
C CYS A 157 -15.20 -8.33 5.16
N LEU A 158 -15.16 -8.30 6.50
CA LEU A 158 -14.07 -8.91 7.29
C LEU A 158 -14.11 -10.44 7.18
N CYS A 159 -15.30 -11.05 7.22
CA CYS A 159 -15.46 -12.49 6.97
C CYS A 159 -15.04 -12.88 5.54
N MET A 160 -15.47 -12.13 4.51
CA MET A 160 -15.05 -12.40 3.13
C MET A 160 -13.54 -12.25 2.95
N TYR A 161 -12.93 -11.23 3.57
CA TYR A 161 -11.48 -11.03 3.53
C TYR A 161 -10.72 -12.20 4.19
N ALA A 162 -11.20 -12.68 5.35
CA ALA A 162 -10.61 -13.84 6.01
C ALA A 162 -10.73 -15.12 5.16
N VAL A 163 -11.90 -15.39 4.57
CA VAL A 163 -12.10 -16.52 3.65
C VAL A 163 -11.17 -16.40 2.44
N PHE A 164 -11.03 -15.21 1.87
CA PHE A 164 -10.12 -14.96 0.76
C PHE A 164 -8.66 -15.22 1.16
N LEU A 165 -8.20 -14.70 2.30
CA LEU A 165 -6.83 -14.94 2.77
C LEU A 165 -6.55 -16.43 2.94
N ILE A 166 -7.48 -17.17 3.54
CA ILE A 166 -7.36 -18.62 3.70
C ILE A 166 -7.26 -19.31 2.33
N LEU A 167 -8.11 -18.93 1.38
CA LEU A 167 -8.14 -19.52 0.04
C LEU A 167 -6.88 -19.17 -0.77
N ALA A 168 -6.39 -17.92 -0.67
CA ALA A 168 -5.14 -17.48 -1.28
C ALA A 168 -3.93 -18.22 -0.69
N SER A 169 -3.84 -18.35 0.65
CA SER A 169 -2.79 -19.12 1.31
C SER A 169 -2.85 -20.60 0.95
N LEU A 170 -4.04 -21.20 0.81
CA LEU A 170 -4.21 -22.59 0.36
C LEU A 170 -3.74 -22.80 -1.09
N ILE A 171 -3.99 -21.83 -1.97
CA ILE A 171 -3.49 -21.84 -3.35
C ILE A 171 -1.95 -21.70 -3.37
N GLU A 172 -1.39 -20.79 -2.58
CA GLU A 172 0.07 -20.60 -2.50
C GLU A 172 0.82 -21.80 -1.88
N LEU A 173 0.20 -22.47 -0.89
CA LEU A 173 0.75 -23.67 -0.25
C LEU A 173 0.64 -24.94 -1.12
N ASN A 174 0.24 -24.81 -2.39
CA ASN A 174 0.08 -25.90 -3.36
C ASN A 174 -0.88 -27.02 -2.91
N VAL A 175 -1.86 -26.74 -2.04
CA VAL A 175 -2.76 -27.77 -1.50
C VAL A 175 -3.71 -28.29 -2.58
N PHE A 176 -4.14 -27.44 -3.51
CA PHE A 176 -5.06 -27.80 -4.59
C PHE A 176 -4.41 -27.91 -5.98
N PHE A 177 -3.42 -27.06 -6.29
CA PHE A 177 -2.68 -27.06 -7.56
C PHE A 177 -1.22 -26.67 -7.33
N ARG A 178 -0.27 -27.25 -8.10
CA ARG A 178 1.16 -26.87 -8.09
C ARG A 178 1.34 -25.51 -8.81
N VAL A 179 1.14 -24.40 -8.11
CA VAL A 179 1.25 -23.04 -8.65
C VAL A 179 2.64 -22.44 -8.42
N ASN A 180 3.26 -22.73 -7.26
CA ASN A 180 4.65 -22.38 -6.98
C ASN A 180 5.52 -23.64 -7.02
N LEU A 181 6.39 -23.78 -8.03
CA LEU A 181 7.52 -24.71 -7.88
C LEU A 181 8.42 -24.21 -6.75
N PRO A 182 9.01 -25.11 -5.93
CA PRO A 182 10.00 -24.69 -4.95
C PRO A 182 11.12 -23.95 -5.67
N THR A 183 11.35 -22.68 -5.31
CA THR A 183 12.62 -22.00 -5.57
C THR A 183 13.70 -22.82 -4.87
N CYS A 184 14.47 -23.58 -5.67
CA CYS A 184 15.22 -24.72 -5.18
C CYS A 184 16.35 -24.33 -4.21
N LYS A 185 16.46 -25.13 -3.15
CA LYS A 185 17.59 -25.46 -2.26
C LYS A 185 18.40 -24.32 -1.63
N LYS A 186 18.23 -24.16 -0.30
CA LYS A 186 19.38 -23.91 0.57
C LYS A 186 20.39 -25.04 0.34
N THR A 187 21.43 -24.77 -0.45
CA THR A 187 22.60 -25.64 -0.52
C THR A 187 23.27 -25.59 0.84
N VAL A 188 23.01 -26.61 1.65
CA VAL A 188 23.89 -26.98 2.77
C VAL A 188 25.19 -27.43 2.12
N LYS A 189 26.21 -26.58 2.18
CA LYS A 189 27.61 -26.96 2.17
C LYS A 189 28.37 -25.97 3.03
#